data_AF-A0A521ULE1-F1
#
_entry.id   AF-A0A521ULE1-F1
#
_cell.length_a   1.000
_cell.length_b   1.000
_cell.length_c   1.000
_cell.angle_alpha   90.00
_cell.angle_beta   90.00
_cell.angle_gamma   90.00
#
_symmetry.space_group_name_H-M   'P 1'
#
loop_
_entity.id
_entity.type
_entity.pdbx_description
1 polymer ?
#
loop_
_entity_poly.entity_id
_entity_poly.type
_entity_poly.pdbx_seq_one_letter_code
_entity_poly.pdbx_strand_id
1 'polypeptide(L)'
;MIQPRMAVATLAALSLPLVFAVACDDHTVTSAACSDRSVISLPACPTEDGFSDETCQSFDDRTANGQSMANDTRAPSIAAPTEGQAVAGTTPFTFQWMAPTSLRWRVPAPRALTLADEWRRWTTLVPEAQAHCPPFSGRGYDLIFRSGDQVVFRRQQSGTSWTPDAAAWARLRTAASGGALALTIQTATFSANLIPSGSGPFVQSTPRRFTITP
;
A
#
# COMPACT_ATOMS: atom_id res chain seq x y z
N MET A 1 6.61 71.94 -48.55
CA MET A 1 6.25 72.85 -47.44
C MET A 1 5.57 72.02 -46.36
N ILE A 2 6.11 72.10 -45.15
CA ILE A 2 5.85 71.21 -44.02
C ILE A 2 4.57 71.67 -43.29
N GLN A 3 3.63 70.76 -43.04
CA GLN A 3 2.56 70.95 -42.05
C GLN A 3 2.54 69.73 -41.11
N PRO A 4 2.67 69.91 -39.79
CA PRO A 4 2.50 68.84 -38.82
C PRO A 4 1.03 68.74 -38.40
N ARG A 5 0.49 67.52 -38.28
CA ARG A 5 -0.77 67.30 -37.57
C ARG A 5 -0.55 66.31 -36.43
N MET A 6 -0.89 66.83 -35.25
CA MET A 6 -0.93 66.20 -33.94
C MET A 6 -1.69 64.87 -33.98
N ALA A 7 -1.07 63.83 -33.41
CA ALA A 7 -1.75 62.60 -33.04
C ALA A 7 -2.29 62.73 -31.61
N VAL A 8 -3.60 62.57 -31.47
CA VAL A 8 -4.32 62.50 -30.20
C VAL A 8 -4.09 61.12 -29.59
N ALA A 9 -3.57 61.08 -28.35
CA ALA A 9 -3.44 59.86 -27.57
C ALA A 9 -4.76 59.54 -26.87
N THR A 10 -5.42 58.45 -27.27
CA THR A 10 -6.60 57.92 -26.58
C THR A 10 -6.16 56.77 -25.67
N LEU A 11 -6.19 56.98 -24.36
CA LEU A 11 -6.02 55.94 -23.33
C LEU A 11 -7.26 55.05 -23.32
N ALA A 12 -7.13 53.81 -23.80
CA ALA A 12 -8.10 52.75 -23.57
C ALA A 12 -7.67 51.93 -22.35
N ALA A 13 -8.41 52.03 -21.25
CA ALA A 13 -8.24 51.21 -20.07
C ALA A 13 -8.73 49.78 -20.36
N LEU A 14 -7.79 48.83 -20.44
CA LEU A 14 -8.08 47.39 -20.49
C LEU A 14 -8.33 46.89 -19.07
N SER A 15 -9.61 46.79 -18.69
CA SER A 15 -10.05 46.03 -17.53
C SER A 15 -10.07 44.53 -17.88
N LEU A 16 -9.02 43.79 -17.52
CA LEU A 16 -9.05 42.33 -17.54
C LEU A 16 -9.86 41.81 -16.33
N PRO A 17 -10.91 41.00 -16.52
CA PRO A 17 -11.46 40.22 -15.43
C PRO A 17 -10.46 39.11 -15.07
N LEU A 18 -9.90 39.20 -13.87
CA LEU A 18 -9.13 38.12 -13.25
C LEU A 18 -10.14 37.00 -12.90
N VAL A 19 -10.34 36.08 -13.83
CA VAL A 19 -11.06 34.83 -13.55
C VAL A 19 -10.12 33.98 -12.70
N PHE A 20 -10.35 33.95 -11.39
CA PHE A 20 -9.79 32.92 -10.53
C PHE A 20 -10.40 31.58 -10.96
N ALA A 21 -9.77 30.92 -11.92
CA ALA A 21 -9.92 29.49 -12.09
C ALA A 21 -9.35 28.87 -10.81
N VAL A 22 -10.24 28.51 -9.88
CA VAL A 22 -9.93 27.46 -8.91
C VAL A 22 -9.77 26.22 -9.76
N ALA A 23 -8.54 25.96 -10.20
CA ALA A 23 -8.17 24.62 -10.59
C ALA A 23 -8.41 23.79 -9.34
N CYS A 24 -9.46 22.98 -9.36
CA CYS A 24 -9.37 21.72 -8.68
C CYS A 24 -8.15 21.07 -9.32
N ASP A 25 -7.00 21.17 -8.66
CA ASP A 25 -5.96 20.19 -8.86
C ASP A 25 -6.68 18.85 -8.67
N ASP A 26 -6.98 18.22 -9.80
CA ASP A 26 -7.18 16.80 -9.87
C ASP A 26 -5.81 16.26 -9.44
N HIS A 27 -5.57 16.28 -8.13
CA HIS A 27 -4.67 15.34 -7.52
C HIS A 27 -5.20 14.03 -8.08
N THR A 28 -4.48 13.50 -9.06
CA THR A 28 -4.49 12.09 -9.34
C THR A 28 -4.19 11.46 -7.99
N VAL A 29 -5.23 11.20 -7.21
CA VAL A 29 -5.22 10.22 -6.15
C VAL A 29 -4.91 8.99 -6.97
N THR A 30 -3.61 8.67 -7.06
CA THR A 30 -3.17 7.36 -7.49
C THR A 30 -4.04 6.43 -6.70
N SER A 31 -5.02 5.81 -7.36
CA SER A 31 -6.05 5.01 -6.73
C SER A 31 -5.33 4.11 -5.73
N ALA A 32 -5.60 4.30 -4.43
CA ALA A 32 -4.90 3.56 -3.38
C ALA A 32 -4.93 2.09 -3.79
N ALA A 33 -3.82 1.38 -3.79
CA ALA A 33 -3.80 0.04 -4.39
C ALA A 33 -4.79 -0.90 -3.69
N CYS A 34 -5.10 -0.63 -2.42
CA CYS A 34 -6.21 -1.24 -1.66
C CYS A 34 -7.60 -1.14 -2.31
N SER A 35 -7.83 -0.13 -3.15
CA SER A 35 -9.06 0.04 -3.95
C SER A 35 -8.98 -0.62 -5.33
N ASP A 36 -7.77 -0.90 -5.83
CA ASP A 36 -7.53 -1.58 -7.11
C ASP A 36 -7.34 -3.09 -6.92
N ARG A 37 -8.46 -3.80 -6.86
CA ARG A 37 -8.51 -5.28 -6.84
C ARG A 37 -7.86 -5.92 -8.07
N SER A 38 -7.65 -5.15 -9.14
CA SER A 38 -6.95 -5.65 -10.31
C SER A 38 -5.44 -5.69 -10.09
N VAL A 39 -4.88 -5.14 -9.01
CA VAL A 39 -3.43 -5.15 -8.70
C VAL A 39 -3.15 -5.76 -7.33
N ILE A 40 -4.04 -5.58 -6.35
CA ILE A 40 -3.88 -6.14 -5.01
C ILE A 40 -4.83 -7.31 -4.76
N SER A 41 -4.32 -8.33 -4.07
CA SER A 41 -5.13 -9.36 -3.43
C SER A 41 -5.14 -9.14 -1.92
N LEU A 42 -6.34 -9.06 -1.33
CA LEU A 42 -6.56 -9.02 0.12
C LEU A 42 -7.21 -10.32 0.58
N PRO A 43 -6.94 -10.80 1.82
CA PRO A 43 -7.76 -11.86 2.41
C PRO A 43 -9.20 -11.36 2.62
N ALA A 44 -10.18 -12.25 2.46
CA ALA A 44 -11.60 -11.89 2.62
C ALA A 44 -11.99 -11.90 4.11
N CYS A 45 -12.55 -10.84 4.67
CA CYS A 45 -13.08 -10.90 6.04
C CYS A 45 -14.34 -11.79 6.11
N PRO A 46 -14.56 -12.58 7.19
CA PRO A 46 -13.69 -12.78 8.36
C PRO A 46 -12.79 -14.02 8.17
N THR A 47 -11.67 -13.90 7.47
CA THR A 47 -10.62 -14.93 7.48
C THR A 47 -9.84 -14.92 8.79
N GLU A 48 -9.22 -16.05 9.11
CA GLU A 48 -8.27 -16.24 10.22
C GLU A 48 -7.12 -15.21 10.23
N ASP A 49 -6.80 -14.60 9.09
CA ASP A 49 -5.73 -13.60 8.94
C ASP A 49 -6.06 -12.26 9.63
N GLY A 50 -7.34 -11.89 9.75
CA GLY A 50 -7.78 -10.63 10.37
C GLY A 50 -7.32 -9.34 9.67
N PHE A 51 -6.50 -9.45 8.63
CA PHE A 51 -6.01 -8.32 7.83
C PHE A 51 -7.16 -7.72 7.00
N SER A 52 -7.50 -6.46 7.26
CA SER A 52 -8.66 -5.79 6.67
C SER A 52 -8.29 -4.79 5.58
N ASP A 53 -9.29 -4.24 4.89
CA ASP A 53 -9.12 -3.12 3.97
C ASP A 53 -8.67 -1.83 4.67
N GLU A 54 -9.07 -1.58 5.92
CA GLU A 54 -8.54 -0.45 6.70
C GLU A 54 -7.06 -0.66 7.08
N THR A 55 -6.67 -1.91 7.36
CA THR A 55 -5.27 -2.28 7.58
C THR A 55 -4.46 -2.06 6.31
N CYS A 56 -5.03 -2.44 5.16
CA CYS A 56 -4.43 -2.20 3.86
C CYS A 56 -4.19 -0.72 3.62
N GLN A 57 -5.22 0.12 3.81
CA GLN A 57 -5.14 1.56 3.60
C GLN A 57 -4.03 2.17 4.43
N SER A 58 -3.91 1.80 5.71
CA SER A 58 -2.84 2.30 6.56
C SER A 58 -1.44 1.89 6.09
N PHE A 59 -1.29 0.71 5.48
CA PHE A 59 -0.03 0.30 4.86
C PHE A 59 0.27 1.15 3.61
N ASP A 60 -0.72 1.27 2.72
CA ASP A 60 -0.60 2.01 1.46
C ASP A 60 -0.32 3.50 1.70
N ASP A 61 -0.99 4.14 2.65
CA ASP A 61 -0.77 5.54 3.01
C ASP A 61 0.67 5.76 3.47
N ARG A 62 1.21 4.88 4.31
CA ARG A 62 2.61 4.96 4.75
C ARG A 62 3.58 4.82 3.58
N THR A 63 3.34 3.86 2.68
CA THR A 63 4.20 3.62 1.52
C THR A 63 4.10 4.76 0.50
N ALA A 64 2.91 5.27 0.20
CA ALA A 64 2.66 6.38 -0.72
C ALA A 64 3.29 7.69 -0.22
N ASN A 65 3.30 7.91 1.10
CA ASN A 65 3.95 9.04 1.74
C ASN A 65 5.48 8.87 1.87
N GLY A 66 6.09 7.87 1.23
CA GLY A 66 7.54 7.65 1.23
C GLY A 66 8.10 7.20 2.59
N GLN A 67 7.27 6.68 3.48
CA GLN A 67 7.67 6.28 4.84
C GLN A 67 8.14 4.83 4.93
N SER A 68 8.26 4.13 3.80
CA SER A 68 8.91 2.83 3.73
C SER A 68 10.42 2.99 3.88
N MET A 69 11.00 2.36 4.90
CA MET A 69 12.42 2.49 5.24
C MET A 69 13.20 1.23 4.89
N ALA A 70 14.29 1.38 4.14
CA ALA A 70 15.25 0.29 3.93
C ALA A 70 15.95 -0.03 5.26
N ASN A 71 15.74 -1.24 5.80
CA ASN A 71 16.37 -1.69 7.03
C ASN A 71 16.40 -3.21 7.08
N ASP A 72 17.51 -3.81 6.64
CA ASP A 72 17.65 -5.26 6.53
C ASP A 72 17.53 -6.00 7.88
N THR A 73 17.79 -5.33 9.01
CA THR A 73 17.64 -5.92 10.35
C THR A 73 16.20 -5.96 10.85
N ARG A 74 15.32 -5.14 10.28
CA ARG A 74 13.89 -5.01 10.63
C ARG A 74 12.97 -5.43 9.50
N ALA A 75 13.50 -5.66 8.31
CA ALA A 75 12.78 -6.20 7.17
C ALA A 75 12.62 -7.73 7.28
N PRO A 76 11.59 -8.31 6.67
CA PRO A 76 11.49 -9.76 6.55
C PRO A 76 12.60 -10.31 5.64
N SER A 77 13.06 -11.53 5.93
CA SER A 77 14.05 -12.22 5.10
C SER A 77 13.35 -13.20 4.16
N ILE A 78 13.48 -13.01 2.86
CA ILE A 78 12.87 -13.90 1.85
C ILE A 78 13.62 -15.24 1.84
N ALA A 79 12.92 -16.30 2.27
CA ALA A 79 13.42 -17.67 2.33
C ALA A 79 13.22 -18.41 1.00
N ALA A 80 12.08 -18.16 0.33
CA ALA A 80 11.77 -18.71 -0.98
C ALA A 80 10.99 -17.68 -1.81
N PRO A 81 11.38 -17.43 -3.08
CA PRO A 81 12.46 -18.09 -3.81
C PRO A 81 13.86 -17.65 -3.38
N THR A 82 14.89 -18.43 -3.72
CA THR A 82 16.29 -18.04 -3.61
C THR A 82 16.71 -17.14 -4.77
N GLU A 83 17.82 -16.40 -4.63
CA GLU A 83 18.27 -15.47 -5.68
C GLU A 83 18.54 -16.22 -6.99
N GLY A 84 17.96 -15.72 -8.09
CA GLY A 84 18.11 -16.29 -9.42
C GLY A 84 17.39 -17.63 -9.60
N GLN A 85 16.58 -18.08 -8.64
CA GLN A 85 15.88 -19.35 -8.74
C GLN A 85 14.95 -19.38 -9.95
N ALA A 86 15.03 -20.45 -10.72
CA ALA A 86 14.05 -20.80 -11.73
C ALA A 86 12.94 -21.64 -11.09
N VAL A 87 11.73 -21.09 -11.02
CA VAL A 87 10.56 -21.74 -10.42
C VAL A 87 9.71 -22.37 -11.51
N ALA A 88 9.23 -23.60 -11.31
CA ALA A 88 8.37 -24.28 -12.29
C ALA A 88 7.01 -23.58 -12.42
N GLY A 89 6.59 -23.26 -13.64
CA GLY A 89 5.32 -22.58 -13.93
C GLY A 89 4.09 -23.49 -13.93
N THR A 90 4.26 -24.80 -13.91
CA THR A 90 3.15 -25.77 -13.99
C THR A 90 2.28 -25.79 -12.74
N THR A 91 2.83 -25.47 -11.58
CA THR A 91 2.12 -25.44 -10.28
C THR A 91 2.37 -24.12 -9.56
N PRO A 92 1.38 -23.54 -8.85
CA PRO A 92 1.60 -22.37 -8.02
C PRO A 92 2.71 -22.57 -6.99
N PHE A 93 3.66 -21.63 -6.98
CA PHE A 93 4.79 -21.67 -6.06
C PHE A 93 4.45 -21.01 -4.72
N THR A 94 4.86 -21.64 -3.62
CA THR A 94 4.70 -21.07 -2.28
C THR A 94 5.85 -20.13 -1.95
N PHE A 95 5.55 -18.83 -1.88
CA PHE A 95 6.47 -17.82 -1.39
C PHE A 95 6.57 -17.90 0.13
N GLN A 96 7.79 -17.80 0.66
CA GLN A 96 8.06 -17.92 2.09
C GLN A 96 9.09 -16.90 2.56
N TRP A 97 8.87 -16.37 3.76
CA TRP A 97 9.78 -15.44 4.40
C TRP A 97 9.81 -15.64 5.91
N MET A 98 10.84 -15.09 6.53
CA MET A 98 11.00 -15.08 7.97
C MET A 98 10.71 -13.69 8.50
N ALA A 99 9.92 -13.68 9.57
CA ALA A 99 9.63 -12.49 10.35
C ALA A 99 10.95 -11.94 10.96
N PRO A 100 11.21 -10.62 10.95
CA PRO A 100 12.39 -10.05 11.62
C PRO A 100 12.39 -10.35 13.11
N THR A 101 13.56 -10.68 13.66
CA THR A 101 13.77 -11.01 15.07
C THR A 101 13.86 -9.79 15.98
N SER A 102 14.19 -8.62 15.44
CA SER A 102 14.42 -7.37 16.19
C SER A 102 13.14 -6.62 16.57
N LEU A 103 12.01 -6.90 15.91
CA LEU A 103 10.72 -6.30 16.22
C LEU A 103 10.04 -7.05 17.38
N ARG A 104 10.50 -6.80 18.62
CA ARG A 104 9.78 -7.24 19.83
C ARG A 104 8.53 -6.38 20.00
N TRP A 105 7.38 -6.92 19.64
CA TRP A 105 6.07 -6.32 19.90
C TRP A 105 5.70 -6.48 21.38
N ARG A 106 5.37 -5.37 22.05
CA ARG A 106 4.54 -5.41 23.26
C ARG A 106 3.13 -5.05 22.83
N VAL A 107 2.21 -6.01 22.86
CA VAL A 107 0.77 -5.71 22.80
C VAL A 107 0.48 -4.81 24.02
N PRO A 108 -0.02 -3.57 23.83
CA PRO A 108 -0.52 -2.81 24.96
C PRO A 108 -1.66 -3.59 25.61
N ALA A 109 -1.61 -3.79 26.92
CA ALA A 109 -2.68 -4.50 27.62
C ALA A 109 -4.03 -3.81 27.33
N PRO A 110 -5.12 -4.58 27.13
CA PRO A 110 -6.45 -4.00 26.96
C PRO A 110 -6.75 -3.07 28.14
N ARG A 111 -7.05 -1.79 27.86
CA ARG A 111 -7.52 -0.88 28.90
C ARG A 111 -8.93 -1.30 29.29
N ALA A 112 -9.18 -1.50 30.59
CA ALA A 112 -10.54 -1.68 31.10
C ALA A 112 -11.40 -0.47 30.72
N LEU A 113 -12.58 -0.72 30.18
CA LEU A 113 -13.55 0.33 29.87
C LEU A 113 -13.98 0.99 31.18
N THR A 114 -14.06 2.32 31.18
CA THR A 114 -14.62 3.08 32.31
C THR A 114 -16.13 3.22 32.14
N LEU A 115 -16.85 3.49 33.22
CA LEU A 115 -18.28 3.81 33.18
C LEU A 115 -18.60 4.98 32.24
N ALA A 116 -17.66 5.93 32.08
CA ALA A 116 -17.80 7.04 31.14
C ALA A 116 -17.69 6.58 29.67
N ASP A 117 -16.87 5.58 29.38
CA ASP A 117 -16.75 4.96 28.05
C ASP A 117 -18.03 4.18 27.71
N GLU A 118 -18.59 3.46 28.68
CA GLU A 118 -19.86 2.74 28.51
C GLU A 118 -21.05 3.69 28.32
N TRP A 119 -21.11 4.79 29.08
CA TRP A 119 -22.15 5.80 28.91
C TRP A 119 -22.09 6.46 27.53
N ARG A 120 -20.88 6.81 27.04
CA ARG A 120 -20.72 7.35 25.68
C ARG A 120 -21.22 6.38 24.63
N ARG A 121 -20.85 5.09 24.72
CA ARG A 121 -21.30 4.03 23.81
C ARG A 121 -22.83 3.92 23.75
N TRP A 122 -23.52 4.06 24.88
CA TRP A 122 -24.98 4.03 24.94
C TRP A 122 -25.66 5.28 24.36
N THR A 123 -25.02 6.44 24.47
CA THR A 123 -25.61 7.73 24.01
C THR A 123 -25.31 8.06 22.54
N THR A 124 -24.30 7.45 21.93
CA THR A 124 -24.08 7.53 20.49
C THR A 124 -24.87 6.44 19.79
N LEU A 125 -26.10 6.73 19.39
CA LEU A 125 -26.86 5.97 18.39
C LEU A 125 -26.16 6.12 17.03
N VAL A 126 -25.00 5.47 16.87
CA VAL A 126 -24.39 5.30 15.55
C VAL A 126 -25.19 4.19 14.87
N PRO A 127 -25.77 4.40 13.68
CA PRO A 127 -26.28 3.30 12.90
C PRO A 127 -25.11 2.35 12.66
N GLU A 128 -25.13 1.16 13.25
CA GLU A 128 -24.19 0.08 12.95
C GLU A 128 -24.48 -0.39 11.51
N ALA A 129 -24.04 0.39 10.54
CA ALA A 129 -24.32 0.17 9.13
C ALA A 129 -23.07 0.35 8.27
N GLN A 130 -21.91 -0.09 8.74
CA GLN A 130 -20.88 -0.63 7.86
C GLN A 130 -20.22 -1.82 8.57
N ALA A 131 -20.29 -2.98 7.94
CA ALA A 131 -19.62 -4.20 8.38
C ALA A 131 -18.09 -4.06 8.21
N HIS A 132 -17.48 -3.20 9.02
CA HIS A 132 -16.03 -3.07 9.12
C HIS A 132 -15.46 -4.34 9.76
N CYS A 133 -14.31 -4.80 9.29
CA CYS A 133 -13.65 -5.96 9.90
C CYS A 133 -13.19 -5.60 11.33
N PRO A 134 -13.05 -6.59 12.24
CA PRO A 134 -12.41 -6.35 13.53
C PRO A 134 -11.03 -5.72 13.34
N PRO A 135 -10.63 -4.77 14.19
CA PRO A 135 -9.36 -4.09 14.03
C PRO A 135 -8.19 -5.05 14.19
N PHE A 136 -7.28 -5.04 13.21
CA PHE A 136 -6.08 -5.84 13.19
C PHE A 136 -5.00 -5.26 14.13
N SER A 137 -4.37 -6.11 14.92
CA SER A 137 -3.16 -5.79 15.67
C SER A 137 -2.18 -6.94 15.51
N GLY A 138 -0.94 -6.64 15.14
CA GLY A 138 0.03 -7.67 14.81
C GLY A 138 0.94 -7.25 13.67
N ARG A 139 1.60 -8.23 13.06
CA ARG A 139 2.53 -7.97 11.97
C ARG A 139 1.83 -8.14 10.63
N GLY A 140 1.92 -7.11 9.80
CA GLY A 140 1.48 -7.15 8.42
C GLY A 140 2.66 -7.25 7.46
N TYR A 141 2.40 -7.86 6.31
CA TYR A 141 3.34 -7.96 5.21
C TYR A 141 2.68 -7.48 3.92
N ASP A 142 3.47 -6.82 3.08
CA ASP A 142 3.10 -6.46 1.71
C ASP A 142 4.14 -7.05 0.76
N LEU A 143 3.70 -8.01 -0.05
CA LEU A 143 4.49 -8.65 -1.09
C LEU A 143 4.26 -7.87 -2.38
N ILE A 144 5.33 -7.32 -2.94
CA ILE A 144 5.30 -6.51 -4.14
C ILE A 144 6.12 -7.23 -5.20
N PHE A 145 5.45 -7.67 -6.26
CA PHE A 145 6.07 -8.30 -7.42
C PHE A 145 6.23 -7.27 -8.53
N ARG A 146 7.43 -7.18 -9.09
CA ARG A 146 7.76 -6.30 -10.21
C ARG A 146 8.33 -7.08 -11.39
N SER A 147 8.04 -6.59 -12.60
CA SER A 147 8.73 -6.96 -13.83
C SER A 147 9.34 -5.69 -14.41
N GLY A 148 10.67 -5.59 -14.42
CA GLY A 148 11.36 -4.30 -14.54
C GLY A 148 10.95 -3.35 -13.42
N ASP A 149 10.54 -2.13 -13.77
CA ASP A 149 10.07 -1.11 -12.83
C ASP A 149 8.56 -1.17 -12.56
N GLN A 150 7.82 -1.98 -13.32
CA GLN A 150 6.37 -2.07 -13.21
C GLN A 150 5.98 -3.04 -12.08
N VAL A 151 5.10 -2.59 -11.18
CA VAL A 151 4.41 -3.46 -10.23
C VAL A 151 3.38 -4.30 -10.99
N VAL A 152 3.55 -5.62 -10.96
CA VAL A 152 2.68 -6.57 -11.67
C VAL A 152 1.68 -7.25 -10.74
N PHE A 153 1.98 -7.34 -9.45
CA PHE A 153 1.08 -7.92 -8.47
C PHE A 153 1.45 -7.46 -7.05
N ARG A 154 0.45 -7.28 -6.19
CA ARG A 154 0.64 -7.06 -4.75
C ARG A 154 -0.23 -8.01 -3.94
N ARG A 155 0.28 -8.44 -2.78
CA ARG A 155 -0.46 -9.24 -1.79
C ARG A 155 -0.15 -8.72 -0.40
N GLN A 156 -1.20 -8.40 0.35
CA GLN A 156 -1.07 -8.07 1.76
C GLN A 156 -1.69 -9.15 2.65
N GLN A 157 -1.06 -9.42 3.79
CA GLN A 157 -1.47 -10.47 4.74
C GLN A 157 -0.65 -10.41 6.03
N SER A 158 -1.05 -11.16 7.07
CA SER A 158 -0.27 -11.36 8.30
C SER A 158 0.57 -12.64 8.30
N GLY A 159 0.22 -13.63 7.47
CA GLY A 159 0.97 -14.89 7.36
C GLY A 159 2.35 -14.71 6.73
N THR A 160 3.30 -15.60 7.05
CA THR A 160 4.69 -15.58 6.51
C THR A 160 4.92 -16.49 5.30
N SER A 161 3.83 -16.98 4.73
CA SER A 161 3.85 -17.76 3.49
C SER A 161 2.61 -17.44 2.67
N TRP A 162 2.73 -17.56 1.35
CA TRP A 162 1.62 -17.38 0.44
C TRP A 162 1.78 -18.26 -0.78
N THR A 163 0.75 -19.05 -1.07
CA THR A 163 0.60 -19.77 -2.33
C THR A 163 -0.45 -19.03 -3.16
N PRO A 164 -0.09 -18.49 -4.33
CA PRO A 164 -1.03 -17.83 -5.22
C PRO A 164 -2.14 -18.80 -5.64
N ASP A 165 -3.36 -18.31 -5.77
CA ASP A 165 -4.41 -19.03 -6.47
C ASP A 165 -4.10 -19.11 -7.99
N ALA A 166 -4.96 -19.80 -8.74
CA ALA A 166 -4.77 -19.99 -10.17
C ALA A 166 -4.70 -18.67 -10.96
N ALA A 167 -5.49 -17.66 -10.58
CA ALA A 167 -5.54 -16.37 -11.28
C ALA A 167 -4.30 -15.52 -10.98
N ALA A 168 -3.91 -15.42 -9.71
CA ALA A 168 -2.70 -14.73 -9.29
C ALA A 168 -1.45 -15.41 -9.89
N TRP A 169 -1.41 -16.74 -9.90
CA TRP A 169 -0.30 -17.48 -10.52
C TRP A 169 -0.21 -17.25 -12.02
N ALA A 170 -1.34 -17.32 -12.74
CA ALA A 170 -1.38 -17.05 -14.17
C ALA A 170 -0.81 -15.66 -14.49
N ARG A 171 -1.18 -14.64 -13.70
CA ARG A 171 -0.66 -13.28 -13.88
C ARG A 171 0.84 -13.16 -13.64
N LEU A 172 1.36 -13.79 -12.59
CA LEU A 172 2.80 -13.81 -12.33
C LEU A 172 3.56 -14.51 -13.48
N ARG A 173 3.03 -15.61 -14.02
CA ARG A 173 3.61 -16.28 -15.19
C ARG A 173 3.62 -15.40 -16.43
N THR A 174 2.50 -14.74 -16.73
CA THR A 174 2.43 -13.80 -17.85
C THR A 174 3.46 -12.69 -17.70
N ALA A 175 3.59 -12.10 -16.51
CA ALA A 175 4.59 -11.06 -16.23
C ALA A 175 6.05 -11.56 -16.33
N ALA A 176 6.30 -12.82 -15.95
CA ALA A 176 7.62 -13.45 -16.02
C ALA A 176 8.02 -13.86 -17.45
N SER A 177 7.09 -13.94 -18.40
CA SER A 177 7.44 -14.23 -19.81
C SER A 177 8.39 -13.20 -20.43
N GLY A 178 8.40 -11.97 -19.89
CA GLY A 178 9.32 -10.89 -20.27
C GLY A 178 10.68 -10.91 -19.55
N GLY A 179 10.92 -11.82 -18.61
CA GLY A 179 12.18 -11.93 -17.88
C GLY A 179 12.02 -12.22 -16.38
N ALA A 180 13.06 -11.90 -15.61
CA ALA A 180 13.05 -12.12 -14.16
C ALA A 180 12.06 -11.19 -13.44
N LEU A 181 11.33 -11.76 -12.49
CA LEU A 181 10.53 -11.00 -11.53
C LEU A 181 11.41 -10.57 -10.34
N ALA A 182 11.10 -9.42 -9.77
CA ALA A 182 11.63 -8.96 -8.50
C ALA A 182 10.55 -9.00 -7.42
N LEU A 183 10.81 -9.71 -6.33
CA LEU A 183 9.97 -9.74 -5.13
C LEU A 183 10.59 -8.84 -4.06
N THR A 184 9.77 -7.92 -3.56
CA THR A 184 10.05 -7.14 -2.37
C THR A 184 9.00 -7.47 -1.33
N ILE A 185 9.41 -7.73 -0.08
CA ILE A 185 8.47 -7.87 1.03
C ILE A 185 8.72 -6.75 2.03
N GLN A 186 7.68 -5.98 2.30
CA GLN A 186 7.67 -4.97 3.34
C GLN A 186 6.96 -5.51 4.58
N THR A 187 7.34 -5.04 5.77
CA THR A 187 6.63 -5.38 7.00
C THR A 187 6.36 -4.16 7.85
N ALA A 188 5.20 -4.12 8.50
CA ALA A 188 4.88 -3.14 9.52
C ALA A 188 4.20 -3.84 10.70
N THR A 189 4.28 -3.22 11.87
CA THR A 189 3.51 -3.66 13.03
C THR A 189 2.33 -2.72 13.25
N PHE A 190 1.14 -3.31 13.38
CA PHE A 190 -0.13 -2.64 13.51
C PHE A 190 -0.64 -2.67 14.95
N SER A 191 -1.27 -1.57 15.36
CA SER A 191 -2.09 -1.45 16.56
C SER A 191 -3.45 -0.90 16.14
N ALA A 192 -4.48 -1.73 16.22
CA ALA A 192 -5.85 -1.36 15.84
C ALA A 192 -5.92 -0.68 14.45
N ASN A 193 -5.47 -1.39 13.41
CA ASN A 193 -5.35 -0.94 12.01
C ASN A 193 -4.31 0.17 11.75
N LEU A 194 -3.74 0.80 12.78
CA LEU A 194 -2.76 1.87 12.61
C LEU A 194 -1.32 1.35 12.71
N ILE A 195 -0.40 1.94 11.94
CA ILE A 195 1.04 1.70 12.11
C ILE A 195 1.59 2.78 13.05
N PRO A 196 2.03 2.47 14.28
CA PRO A 196 2.63 3.47 15.17
C PRO A 196 3.95 4.01 14.62
N SER A 197 4.36 5.19 15.09
CA SER A 197 5.67 5.76 14.72
C SER A 197 6.80 4.76 14.99
N GLY A 198 7.74 4.66 14.04
CA GLY A 198 8.86 3.72 14.12
C GLY A 198 8.49 2.23 13.98
N SER A 199 7.25 1.89 13.61
CA SER A 199 6.79 0.49 13.44
C SER A 199 6.76 0.01 11.98
N GLY A 200 7.38 0.74 11.06
CA GLY A 200 7.48 0.40 9.64
C GLY A 200 6.70 1.36 8.74
N PRO A 201 6.55 1.03 7.44
CA PRO A 201 7.02 -0.19 6.79
C PRO A 201 8.57 -0.30 6.71
N PHE A 202 9.09 -1.51 6.93
CA PHE A 202 10.50 -1.85 6.72
C PHE A 202 10.64 -2.78 5.53
N VAL A 203 11.63 -2.51 4.69
CA VAL A 203 11.88 -3.25 3.45
C VAL A 203 13.35 -3.66 3.35
N GLN A 204 13.62 -4.79 2.70
CA GLN A 204 14.99 -5.17 2.38
C GLN A 204 15.57 -4.18 1.35
N SER A 205 16.85 -3.87 1.49
CA SER A 205 17.60 -2.99 0.58
C SER A 205 17.66 -3.53 -0.85
N THR A 206 17.66 -4.85 -0.99
CA THR A 206 17.77 -5.53 -2.28
C THR A 206 16.55 -6.44 -2.51
N PRO A 207 15.80 -6.27 -3.62
CA PRO A 207 14.74 -7.19 -4.00
C PRO A 207 15.27 -8.60 -4.33
N ARG A 208 14.48 -9.63 -4.08
CA ARG A 208 14.76 -11.02 -4.49
C ARG A 208 14.41 -11.19 -5.97
N ARG A 209 15.37 -11.61 -6.81
CA ARG A 209 15.08 -11.90 -8.22
C ARG A 209 14.90 -13.39 -8.46
N PHE A 210 13.94 -13.75 -9.32
CA PHE A 210 13.66 -15.13 -9.71
C PHE A 210 12.98 -15.17 -11.10
N THR A 211 12.94 -16.32 -11.74
CA THR A 211 12.21 -16.54 -13.00
C THR A 211 11.13 -17.59 -12.81
N ILE A 212 10.14 -17.60 -13.70
CA ILE A 212 9.16 -18.68 -13.78
C ILE A 212 9.33 -19.36 -15.14
N THR A 213 9.68 -20.64 -15.12
CA THR A 213 9.83 -21.43 -16.35
C THR A 213 8.46 -21.86 -16.87
N PRO A 214 8.30 -22.09 -18.17
CA PRO A 214 7.09 -22.68 -18.73
C PRO A 214 6.67 -23.98 -18.04
#